data_AF-G3IIM5-F1
#
_entry.id   AF-G3IIM5-F1
#
_cell.length_a   1.000
_cell.length_b   1.000
_cell.length_c   1.000
_cell.angle_alpha   90.00
_cell.angle_beta   90.00
_cell.angle_gamma   90.00
#
_symmetry.space_group_name_H-M   'P 1'
#
loop_
_entity.id
_entity.type
_entity.pdbx_description
1 polymer ?
#
loop_
_entity_poly.entity_id
_entity_poly.type
_entity_poly.pdbx_seq_one_letter_code
_entity_poly.pdbx_strand_id
1 'polypeptide(L)' 'MRYVSVRDFKGQIPFDFREYWMDSEGEMKSGRKGISLNVEQWSQLKEQISDIDDTVRKL' A
#
# COMPACT_ATOMS: atom_id res chain seq x y z
N MET A 1 -1.60 11.77 -4.66
CA MET A 1 -1.35 10.59 -5.53
C MET A 1 -1.22 9.34 -4.66
N ARG A 2 -1.62 8.14 -5.09
CA ARG A 2 -1.55 6.90 -4.28
C ARG A 2 -0.60 5.90 -4.93
N TYR A 3 0.33 5.33 -4.16
CA TYR A 3 1.31 4.38 -4.67
C TYR A 3 1.43 3.16 -3.76
N VAL A 4 1.87 2.06 -4.37
CA VAL A 4 2.34 0.86 -3.68
C VAL A 4 3.84 0.77 -3.93
N SER A 5 4.64 0.69 -2.87
CA SER A 5 6.10 0.53 -2.97
C SER A 5 6.57 -0.68 -2.18
N VAL A 6 7.61 -1.34 -2.69
CA VAL A 6 8.28 -2.45 -2.02
C VAL A 6 9.72 -2.01 -1.81
N ARG A 7 10.19 -1.98 -0.57
CA ARG A 7 11.54 -1.53 -0.23
C ARG A 7 12.12 -2.36 0.90
N ASP A 8 13.44 -2.53 0.94
CA ASP A 8 14.12 -3.01 2.13
C ASP A 8 14.12 -1.89 3.18
N PHE A 9 13.54 -2.19 4.34
CA PHE A 9 13.57 -1.33 5.50
C PHE A 9 13.99 -2.13 6.72
N LYS A 10 15.23 -1.92 7.16
CA LYS A 10 15.81 -2.57 8.34
C LYS A 10 15.74 -4.11 8.27
N GLY A 11 15.97 -4.70 7.09
CA GLY A 11 15.93 -6.14 6.88
C GLY A 11 14.52 -6.73 6.76
N GLN A 12 13.50 -5.89 6.64
CA GLN A 12 12.14 -6.28 6.31
C GLN A 12 11.78 -5.74 4.93
N ILE A 13 10.90 -6.46 4.21
CA ILE A 13 10.42 -6.05 2.89
C ILE A 13 8.93 -5.68 3.00
N PRO A 14 8.58 -4.49 3.54
CA PRO A 14 7.20 -4.06 3.60
C PRO A 14 6.64 -3.66 2.23
N PHE A 15 5.38 -3.99 2.01
CA PHE A 15 4.52 -3.47 0.95
C PHE A 15 3.82 -2.21 1.48
N ASP A 16 4.28 -1.02 1.11
CA ASP A 16 3.75 0.25 1.60
C ASP A 16 2.74 0.86 0.62
N PHE A 17 1.49 0.93 1.06
CA PHE A 17 0.37 1.59 0.39
C PHE A 17 0.22 2.99 0.96
N ARG A 18 0.44 4.04 0.18
CA ARG A 18 0.48 5.40 0.74
C ARG A 18 0.03 6.49 -0.21
N GLU A 19 -0.64 7.48 0.35
CA GLU A 19 -0.89 8.76 -0.31
C GLU A 19 0.36 9.64 -0.25
N TYR A 20 0.77 10.18 -1.38
CA TYR A 20 1.85 11.14 -1.54
C TYR A 20 1.30 12.48 -2.00
N TRP A 21 2.00 13.54 -1.62
CA TRP A 21 1.75 14.93 -2.00
C TRP A 21 3.05 15.55 -2.52
N MET A 22 2.91 16.58 -3.34
CA MET A 22 4.05 17.35 -3.85
C MET A 22 4.21 18.59 -2.97
N ASP A 23 5.41 18.85 -2.49
CA ASP A 23 5.69 20.06 -1.74
C ASP A 23 5.89 21.28 -2.65
N SER A 24 6.11 22.44 -2.03
CA SER A 24 6.34 23.70 -2.75
C SER A 24 7.60 23.70 -3.60
N GLU A 25 8.54 22.80 -3.34
CA GLU A 25 9.80 22.64 -4.08
C GLU A 25 9.66 21.61 -5.22
N GLY A 26 8.49 20.97 -5.36
CA GLY A 26 8.21 19.97 -6.37
C GLY A 26 8.61 18.55 -5.97
N GLU A 27 9.04 18.32 -4.73
CA GLU A 27 9.42 17.00 -4.25
C GLU A 27 8.22 16.17 -3.82
N MET A 28 8.27 14.87 -4.11
CA MET A 28 7.26 13.92 -3.68
C MET A 28 7.47 13.51 -2.23
N LYS A 29 6.56 13.94 -1.35
CA LYS A 29 6.56 13.60 0.08
C LYS A 29 5.46 12.60 0.40
N SER A 30 5.77 11.69 1.32
CA SER A 30 4.82 10.71 1.80
C SER A 30 3.82 11.35 2.78
N GLY A 31 2.55 11.03 2.62
CA GLY A 31 1.46 11.51 3.47
C GLY A 31 1.23 10.61 4.69
N ARG A 32 0.45 11.12 5.64
CA ARG A 32 0.05 10.38 6.85
C ARG A 32 -0.88 9.20 6.55
N LYS A 33 -1.66 9.29 5.46
CA LYS A 33 -2.59 8.23 5.07
C LYS A 33 -1.86 7.13 4.29
N GLY A 34 -1.64 6.00 4.95
CA GLY A 34 -1.04 4.82 4.36
C GLY A 34 -0.87 3.70 5.36
N ILE A 35 -0.57 2.50 4.86
CA ILE A 35 -0.32 1.28 5.64
C ILE A 35 0.86 0.54 5.02
N SER A 36 1.75 0.02 5.87
CA SER A 36 2.82 -0.89 5.47
C SER A 36 2.44 -2.30 5.88
N LEU A 37 2.33 -3.21 4.92
CA LEU A 37 2.07 -4.63 5.17
C LEU A 37 3.39 -5.39 5.16
N ASN A 38 3.56 -6.34 6.07
CA ASN A 38 4.65 -7.31 5.96
C ASN A 38 4.31 -8.37 4.88
N VAL A 39 5.24 -9.28 4.62
CA VAL A 39 5.09 -10.32 3.58
C VAL A 39 3.90 -11.25 3.85
N GLU A 40 3.67 -11.61 5.11
CA GLU A 40 2.57 -12.49 5.51
C GLU A 40 1.21 -11.83 5.31
N GLN A 41 1.06 -10.59 5.79
CA GLN A 41 -0.15 -9.78 5.61
C GLN A 41 -0.45 -9.52 4.13
N TRP A 42 0.58 -9.28 3.33
CA TRP A 42 0.43 -9.16 1.88
C TRP A 42 -0.06 -10.46 1.23
N SER A 43 0.43 -11.63 1.68
CA SER A 43 -0.07 -12.92 1.20
C SER A 43 -1.55 -13.11 1.53
N GLN A 44 -1.93 -12.87 2.78
CA GLN A 44 -3.33 -12.99 3.23
C GLN A 44 -4.26 -12.03 2.49
N LEU A 45 -3.79 -10.81 2.17
CA LEU A 45 -4.56 -9.88 1.36
C LEU A 45 -4.81 -10.44 -0.04
N LYS A 46 -3.78 -11.01 -0.68
CA LYS A 46 -3.92 -11.63 -2.01
C LYS A 46 -4.89 -12.80 -2.02
N GLU A 47 -4.87 -13.63 -0.98
CA GLU A 47 -5.78 -14.77 -0.83
C GLU A 47 -7.25 -14.31 -0.76
N GLN A 48 -7.51 -13.13 -0.17
CA GLN A 48 -8.85 -12.55 -0.05
C GLN A 48 -9.29 -11.72 -1.26
N ILE A 49 -8.43 -11.47 -2.26
CA ILE A 49 -8.77 -10.60 -3.41
C ILE A 49 -10.04 -11.08 -4.11
N SER A 50 -10.20 -12.40 -4.31
CA SER A 50 -11.38 -12.96 -4.99
C SER A 50 -12.67 -12.62 -4.24
N ASP A 51 -12.69 -12.82 -2.92
CA ASP A 51 -13.86 -12.56 -2.09
C ASP A 51 -14.17 -11.06 -2.01
N ILE A 52 -13.13 -10.22 -1.97
CA ILE A 52 -13.25 -8.76 -2.03
C ILE A 52 -13.86 -8.34 -3.37
N ASP A 53 -13.34 -8.83 -4.49
CA ASP A 53 -13.84 -8.49 -5.83
C ASP A 53 -15.30 -8.90 -6.02
N ASP A 54 -15.66 -10.11 -5.56
CA ASP A 54 -17.05 -10.58 -5.61
C ASP A 54 -17.98 -9.78 -4.71
N THR A 55 -17.48 -9.28 -3.58
CA THR A 55 -18.24 -8.38 -2.70
C THR A 55 -18.44 -7.01 -3.35
N VAL A 56 -17.39 -6.44 -3.96
CA VAL A 56 -17.46 -5.14 -4.65
C VAL A 56 -18.44 -5.18 -5.82
N ARG A 57 -18.51 -6.29 -6.58
CA ARG A 57 -19.47 -6.46 -7.69
C ARG A 57 -20.94 -6.52 -7.27
N LYS A 58 -21.20 -6.89 -6.01
CA LYS A 58 -22.56 -7.01 -5.46
C LYS A 58 -23.07 -5.71 -4.86
N LEU A 59 -22.19 -4.73 -4.65
CA LEU A 59 -22.52 -3.36 -4.24
C LEU A 59 -22.89 -2.52 -5.47
#